data_AF-S3JEB1-F1
#
_entry.id   AF-S3JEB1-F1
#
_cell.length_a   1.000
_cell.length_b   1.000
_cell.length_c   1.000
_cell.angle_alpha   90.00
_cell.angle_beta   90.00
_cell.angle_gamma   90.00
#
_symmetry.space_group_name_H-M   'P 1'
#
loop_
_entity.id
_entity.type
_entity.pdbx_description
1 polymer ?
#
loop_
_entity_poly.entity_id
_entity_poly.type
_entity_poly.pdbx_seq_one_letter_code
_entity_poly.pdbx_strand_id
1 'polypeptide(L)'
;MLISYSHQFIFFHVTKAAGTSVKAVLEPYAQQPEKFKINRPPRMLGEQINPLYEMWESSLWHAKARDMQKELSEEVYNNFYKFSFVRNPWDWQVSYYHFILKEKDHVRHELVKSLDGFEEYLEWVISTKNPFPKGATKLQKDLITDLEGKIIVDFVGRYETLEADFDLVCQRLNIKASLPCLNKSKHRDYREYYNNRTRKLVEKHFQDDIALFGYTFDSYQSQIASEKFFLTTAGGY
;
A
#
# COMPACT_ATOMS: atom_id res chain seq x y z
N MET A 1 -6.51 -5.39 -2.30
CA MET A 1 -7.57 -4.60 -1.68
C MET A 1 -8.34 -5.46 -0.69
N LEU A 2 -8.98 -4.81 0.29
CA LEU A 2 -10.12 -5.35 1.03
C LEU A 2 -11.34 -4.54 0.66
N ILE A 3 -12.51 -5.17 0.64
CA ILE A 3 -13.79 -4.51 0.45
C ILE A 3 -14.73 -4.95 1.57
N SER A 4 -15.50 -4.04 2.13
CA SER A 4 -16.60 -4.35 3.04
C SER A 4 -17.88 -3.70 2.56
N TYR A 5 -18.90 -4.49 2.26
CA TYR A 5 -20.23 -3.98 1.90
C TYR A 5 -21.03 -3.56 3.13
N SER A 6 -20.82 -4.24 4.26
CA SER A 6 -21.50 -3.92 5.52
C SER A 6 -20.98 -2.64 6.17
N HIS A 7 -19.67 -2.38 6.07
CA HIS A 7 -19.04 -1.15 6.58
C HIS A 7 -18.72 -0.15 5.46
N GLN A 8 -19.15 -0.45 4.22
CA GLN A 8 -19.02 0.39 3.04
C GLN A 8 -17.61 0.98 2.85
N PHE A 9 -16.58 0.13 2.82
CA PHE A 9 -15.19 0.58 2.61
C PHE A 9 -14.44 -0.22 1.56
N ILE A 10 -13.41 0.42 0.99
CA ILE A 10 -12.40 -0.24 0.14
C ILE A 10 -11.02 0.19 0.59
N PHE A 11 -10.20 -0.76 1.04
CA PHE A 11 -8.80 -0.54 1.36
C PHE A 11 -7.91 -0.94 0.19
N PHE A 12 -7.16 0.01 -0.37
CA PHE A 12 -6.14 -0.26 -1.39
C PHE A 12 -4.78 -0.46 -0.75
N HIS A 13 -4.14 -1.60 -1.02
CA HIS A 13 -2.88 -1.96 -0.38
C HIS A 13 -1.68 -1.48 -1.17
N VAL A 14 -0.95 -0.52 -0.61
CA VAL A 14 0.43 -0.23 -1.00
C VAL A 14 1.37 -1.16 -0.24
N THR A 15 2.19 -1.90 -0.98
CA THR A 15 3.12 -2.87 -0.40
C THR A 15 4.16 -2.17 0.47
N LYS A 16 4.48 -2.76 1.63
CA LYS A 16 5.36 -2.19 2.67
C LYS A 16 4.89 -0.87 3.32
N ALA A 17 3.63 -0.47 3.13
CA ALA A 17 2.99 0.62 3.86
C ALA A 17 1.89 0.07 4.81
N ALA A 18 2.29 -0.71 5.81
CA ALA A 18 1.43 -1.28 6.87
C ALA A 18 0.27 -2.23 6.47
N GLY A 19 0.15 -2.62 5.20
CA GLY A 19 -1.00 -3.43 4.76
C GLY A 19 -1.25 -4.73 5.50
N THR A 20 -0.21 -5.44 5.97
CA THR A 20 -0.39 -6.67 6.77
C THR A 20 -1.07 -6.38 8.11
N SER A 21 -0.71 -5.28 8.78
CA SER A 21 -1.33 -4.89 10.05
C SER A 21 -2.77 -4.43 9.84
N VAL A 22 -3.01 -3.60 8.81
CA VAL A 22 -4.36 -3.16 8.44
C VAL A 22 -5.23 -4.37 8.05
N LYS A 23 -4.68 -5.32 7.29
CA LYS A 23 -5.38 -6.56 6.92
C LYS A 23 -5.78 -7.36 8.15
N ALA A 24 -4.86 -7.60 9.08
CA ALA A 24 -5.14 -8.38 10.28
C ALA A 24 -6.32 -7.83 11.10
N VAL A 25 -6.53 -6.51 11.08
CA VAL A 25 -7.65 -5.86 11.78
C VAL A 25 -8.94 -5.85 10.95
N LEU A 26 -8.84 -5.58 9.65
CA LEU A 26 -10.02 -5.34 8.80
C LEU A 26 -10.52 -6.59 8.06
N GLU A 27 -9.72 -7.66 7.98
CA GLU A 27 -10.09 -8.92 7.34
C GLU A 27 -11.39 -9.54 7.91
N PRO A 28 -11.67 -9.51 9.23
CA PRO A 28 -12.96 -9.99 9.77
C PRO A 28 -14.18 -9.24 9.26
N TYR A 29 -14.01 -7.99 8.80
CA TYR A 29 -15.08 -7.14 8.27
C TYR A 29 -15.15 -7.18 6.74
N ALA A 30 -14.13 -7.73 6.08
CA ALA A 30 -14.02 -7.76 4.65
C ALA A 30 -14.84 -8.90 4.05
N GLN A 31 -15.38 -8.66 2.85
CA GLN A 31 -16.00 -9.65 2.00
C GLN A 31 -15.25 -9.76 0.67
N GLN A 32 -15.68 -10.72 -0.14
CA GLN A 32 -15.18 -10.88 -1.49
C GLN A 32 -15.85 -9.87 -2.42
N PRO A 33 -15.11 -9.28 -3.37
CA PRO A 33 -15.75 -8.44 -4.38
C PRO A 33 -16.73 -9.27 -5.21
N GLU A 34 -17.87 -8.68 -5.59
CA GLU A 34 -18.88 -9.34 -6.43
C GLU A 34 -18.32 -9.67 -7.82
N LYS A 35 -17.43 -8.81 -8.31
CA LYS A 35 -16.74 -8.96 -9.59
C LYS A 35 -15.27 -8.59 -9.44
N PHE A 36 -14.42 -9.40 -10.07
CA PHE A 36 -13.00 -9.12 -10.22
C PHE A 36 -12.53 -9.72 -11.56
N LYS A 37 -11.51 -9.11 -12.20
CA LYS A 37 -10.96 -9.46 -13.53
C LYS A 37 -11.05 -10.93 -13.94
N ILE A 38 -10.74 -11.82 -13.00
CA ILE A 38 -10.76 -13.27 -13.17
C ILE A 38 -11.74 -13.86 -12.18
N ASN A 39 -12.58 -14.79 -12.64
CA ASN A 39 -13.46 -15.57 -11.77
C ASN A 39 -12.64 -16.26 -10.68
N ARG A 40 -13.11 -16.19 -9.44
CA ARG A 40 -12.43 -16.78 -8.28
C ARG A 40 -12.29 -18.29 -8.45
N PRO A 41 -11.06 -18.84 -8.52
CA PRO A 41 -10.86 -20.28 -8.56
C PRO A 41 -11.26 -20.93 -7.23
N PRO A 42 -11.57 -22.24 -7.20
CA PRO A 42 -11.72 -22.96 -5.94
C PRO A 42 -10.45 -22.84 -5.08
N ARG A 43 -10.60 -22.64 -3.77
CA ARG A 43 -9.46 -22.48 -2.84
C ARG A 43 -8.56 -23.73 -2.81
N MET A 44 -9.18 -24.90 -2.87
CA MET A 44 -8.49 -26.19 -2.82
C MET A 44 -8.55 -26.87 -4.20
N LEU A 45 -7.45 -27.53 -4.56
CA LEU A 45 -7.36 -28.46 -5.67
C LEU A 45 -6.98 -29.83 -5.08
N GLY A 46 -8.00 -30.64 -4.76
CA GLY A 46 -7.81 -31.83 -3.93
C GLY A 46 -7.44 -31.44 -2.49
N GLU A 47 -6.33 -31.98 -1.99
CA GLU A 47 -5.82 -31.70 -0.63
C GLU A 47 -4.86 -30.50 -0.58
N GLN A 48 -4.49 -29.92 -1.72
CA GLN A 48 -3.55 -28.81 -1.81
C GLN A 48 -4.26 -27.49 -2.09
N ILE A 49 -3.63 -26.38 -1.71
CA ILE A 49 -4.11 -25.05 -2.10
C ILE A 49 -3.96 -24.92 -3.62
N ASN A 50 -4.99 -24.38 -4.27
CA ASN A 50 -4.97 -24.16 -5.71
C ASN A 50 -4.03 -22.99 -6.08
N PRO A 51 -2.98 -23.20 -6.89
CA PRO A 51 -2.07 -22.12 -7.29
C PRO A 51 -2.78 -20.97 -8.00
N LEU A 52 -3.85 -21.26 -8.74
CA LEU A 52 -4.66 -20.22 -9.39
C LEU A 52 -5.42 -19.37 -8.37
N TYR A 53 -5.83 -19.96 -7.23
CA TYR A 53 -6.42 -19.22 -6.13
C TYR A 53 -5.40 -18.26 -5.51
N GLU A 54 -4.17 -18.70 -5.26
CA GLU A 54 -3.11 -17.84 -4.69
C GLU A 54 -2.76 -16.69 -5.64
N MET A 55 -2.67 -16.97 -6.95
CA MET A 55 -2.48 -15.94 -7.96
C MET A 55 -3.63 -14.93 -7.99
N TRP A 56 -4.87 -15.41 -7.88
CA TRP A 56 -6.07 -14.58 -7.81
C TRP A 56 -6.09 -13.70 -6.55
N GLU A 57 -5.81 -14.30 -5.39
CA GLU A 57 -5.80 -13.62 -4.09
C GLU A 57 -4.69 -12.55 -4.04
N SER A 58 -3.50 -12.85 -4.55
CA SER A 58 -2.40 -11.89 -4.70
C SER A 58 -2.78 -10.76 -5.66
N SER A 59 -3.39 -11.07 -6.81
CA SER A 59 -3.84 -10.06 -7.77
C SER A 59 -4.89 -9.13 -7.17
N LEU A 60 -5.84 -9.70 -6.40
CA LEU A 60 -6.83 -8.93 -5.66
C LEU A 60 -6.17 -8.07 -4.60
N TRP A 61 -5.20 -8.62 -3.85
CA TRP A 61 -4.48 -7.93 -2.80
C TRP A 61 -3.76 -6.68 -3.32
N HIS A 62 -3.23 -6.72 -4.54
CA HIS A 62 -2.54 -5.62 -5.21
C HIS A 62 -3.37 -4.89 -6.26
N ALA A 63 -4.70 -5.00 -6.21
CA ALA A 63 -5.60 -4.29 -7.13
C ALA A 63 -5.44 -2.76 -7.01
N LYS A 64 -5.47 -2.08 -8.15
CA LYS A 64 -5.39 -0.62 -8.27
C LYS A 64 -6.78 0.00 -8.19
N ALA A 65 -6.89 1.18 -7.58
CA ALA A 65 -8.14 1.93 -7.45
C ALA A 65 -8.83 2.14 -8.81
N ARG A 66 -8.08 2.61 -9.81
CA ARG A 66 -8.60 2.85 -11.17
C ARG A 66 -9.08 1.58 -11.89
N ASP A 67 -8.52 0.41 -11.54
CA ASP A 67 -8.94 -0.85 -12.14
C ASP A 67 -10.27 -1.26 -11.49
N MET A 68 -10.37 -1.11 -10.17
CA MET A 68 -11.59 -1.41 -9.43
C MET A 68 -12.75 -0.47 -9.76
N GLN A 69 -12.48 0.77 -10.15
CA GLN A 69 -13.49 1.69 -10.68
C GLN A 69 -14.21 1.15 -11.91
N LYS A 70 -13.56 0.30 -12.72
CA LYS A 70 -14.14 -0.31 -13.92
C LYS A 70 -14.82 -1.66 -13.63
N GLU A 71 -14.51 -2.27 -12.49
CA GLU A 71 -14.90 -3.63 -12.16
C GLU A 71 -16.07 -3.69 -11.18
N LEU A 72 -16.11 -2.77 -10.20
CA LEU A 72 -17.21 -2.63 -9.26
C LEU A 72 -18.35 -1.81 -9.86
N SER A 73 -19.57 -1.95 -9.32
CA SER A 73 -20.67 -1.07 -9.69
C SER A 73 -20.37 0.37 -9.29
N GLU A 74 -20.93 1.33 -10.03
CA GLU A 74 -20.78 2.75 -9.71
C GLU A 74 -21.29 3.07 -8.30
N GLU A 75 -22.39 2.44 -7.88
CA GLU A 75 -22.95 2.59 -6.54
C GLU A 75 -21.94 2.18 -5.46
N VAL A 76 -21.30 1.02 -5.61
CA VAL A 76 -20.30 0.55 -4.64
C VAL A 76 -19.06 1.44 -4.66
N TYR A 77 -18.48 1.68 -5.84
CA TYR A 77 -17.21 2.39 -5.93
C TYR A 77 -17.34 3.86 -5.48
N ASN A 78 -18.42 4.55 -5.86
CA ASN A 78 -18.59 5.96 -5.54
C ASN A 78 -19.02 6.19 -4.08
N ASN A 79 -19.84 5.31 -3.50
CA ASN A 79 -20.38 5.52 -2.16
C ASN A 79 -19.50 4.97 -1.03
N PHE A 80 -18.60 4.01 -1.31
CA PHE A 80 -17.79 3.39 -0.26
C PHE A 80 -16.62 4.29 0.13
N TYR A 81 -16.26 4.33 1.41
CA TYR A 81 -15.07 5.02 1.88
C TYR A 81 -13.81 4.30 1.41
N LYS A 82 -13.05 4.94 0.52
CA LYS A 82 -11.83 4.41 -0.08
C LYS A 82 -10.62 4.98 0.63
N PHE A 83 -9.70 4.14 1.06
CA PHE A 83 -8.48 4.63 1.71
C PHE A 83 -7.27 3.76 1.42
N SER A 84 -6.10 4.34 1.67
CA SER A 84 -4.81 3.65 1.57
C SER A 84 -3.81 4.23 2.55
N PHE A 85 -2.67 3.57 2.71
CA PHE A 85 -1.54 4.09 3.47
C PHE A 85 -0.32 4.16 2.55
N VAL A 86 0.44 5.24 2.67
CA VAL A 86 1.72 5.44 1.99
C VAL A 86 2.84 5.54 3.01
N ARG A 87 4.08 5.47 2.56
CA ARG A 87 5.29 5.58 3.38
C ARG A 87 6.28 6.52 2.73
N ASN A 88 7.09 7.20 3.54
CA ASN A 88 8.22 7.99 3.07
C ASN A 88 9.05 7.16 2.07
N PRO A 89 9.26 7.63 0.83
CA PRO A 89 9.92 6.83 -0.21
C PRO A 89 11.34 6.35 0.14
N TRP A 90 12.08 7.08 0.98
CA TRP A 90 13.41 6.66 1.45
C TRP A 90 13.30 5.52 2.47
N ASP A 91 12.44 5.66 3.48
CA ASP A 91 12.17 4.57 4.44
C ASP A 91 11.53 3.35 3.76
N TRP A 92 10.73 3.59 2.72
CA TRP A 92 10.08 2.55 1.93
C TRP A 92 11.09 1.64 1.23
N GLN A 93 12.17 2.19 0.63
CA GLN A 93 13.22 1.38 0.00
C GLN A 93 14.01 0.56 1.01
N VAL A 94 14.35 1.14 2.17
CA VAL A 94 15.03 0.41 3.25
C VAL A 94 14.15 -0.74 3.75
N SER A 95 12.85 -0.52 3.90
CA SER A 95 11.92 -1.57 4.30
C SER A 95 11.82 -2.70 3.28
N TYR A 96 11.82 -2.39 1.99
CA TYR A 96 11.84 -3.40 0.95
C TYR A 96 13.13 -4.20 0.92
N TYR A 97 14.29 -3.54 1.05
CA TYR A 97 15.59 -4.19 1.12
C TYR A 97 15.61 -5.26 2.22
N HIS A 98 15.26 -4.88 3.45
CA HIS A 98 15.21 -5.81 4.59
C HIS A 98 14.13 -6.87 4.45
N PHE A 99 13.00 -6.55 3.83
CA PHE A 99 11.95 -7.52 3.56
C PHE A 99 12.45 -8.62 2.61
N ILE A 100 13.10 -8.25 1.50
CA ILE A 100 13.63 -9.22 0.54
C ILE A 100 14.73 -10.09 1.17
N LEU A 101 15.60 -9.49 2.00
CA LEU A 101 16.63 -10.23 2.72
C LEU A 101 16.07 -11.15 3.81
N LYS A 102 14.92 -10.83 4.40
CA LYS A 102 14.30 -11.66 5.43
C LYS A 102 13.51 -12.82 4.83
N GLU A 103 12.75 -12.58 3.77
CA GLU A 103 11.89 -13.57 3.12
C GLU A 103 12.71 -14.43 2.15
N LYS A 104 13.20 -15.58 2.62
CA LYS A 104 14.06 -16.48 1.82
C LYS A 104 13.39 -17.01 0.54
N ASP A 105 12.07 -17.16 0.57
CA ASP A 105 11.28 -17.60 -0.58
C ASP A 105 10.95 -16.45 -1.56
N HIS A 106 11.38 -15.22 -1.26
CA HIS A 106 11.19 -14.10 -2.17
C HIS A 106 12.01 -14.31 -3.46
N VAL A 107 11.39 -14.14 -4.62
CA VAL A 107 12.01 -14.34 -5.95
C VAL A 107 13.29 -13.53 -6.20
N ARG A 108 13.50 -12.45 -5.44
CA ARG A 108 14.71 -11.61 -5.49
C ARG A 108 15.67 -11.81 -4.31
N HIS A 109 15.42 -12.77 -3.40
CA HIS A 109 16.22 -12.98 -2.20
C HIS A 109 17.69 -13.19 -2.53
N GLU A 110 18.02 -14.21 -3.32
CA GLU A 110 19.41 -14.54 -3.67
C GLU A 110 20.10 -13.40 -4.44
N LEU A 111 19.38 -12.71 -5.32
CA LEU A 111 19.91 -11.56 -6.04
C LEU A 111 20.27 -10.42 -5.09
N VAL A 112 19.34 -9.99 -4.23
CA VAL A 112 19.58 -8.85 -3.33
C VAL A 112 20.62 -9.19 -2.28
N LYS A 113 20.68 -10.45 -1.85
CA LYS A 113 21.71 -10.96 -0.94
C LYS A 113 23.10 -10.98 -1.55
N SER A 114 23.23 -11.12 -2.88
CA SER A 114 24.52 -11.08 -3.56
C SER A 114 25.04 -9.65 -3.83
N LEU A 115 24.21 -8.62 -3.63
CA LEU A 115 24.63 -7.22 -3.78
C LEU A 115 25.40 -6.75 -2.54
N ASP A 116 26.33 -5.82 -2.74
CA ASP A 116 27.14 -5.19 -1.70
C ASP A 116 26.35 -4.11 -0.96
N GLY A 117 25.39 -4.56 -0.15
CA GLY A 117 24.63 -3.71 0.75
C GLY A 117 23.50 -2.91 0.08
N PHE A 118 23.05 -1.88 0.80
CA PHE A 118 21.86 -1.12 0.42
C PHE A 118 22.06 -0.21 -0.80
N GLU A 119 23.26 0.32 -1.00
CA GLU A 119 23.54 1.24 -2.10
C GLU A 119 23.42 0.53 -3.45
N GLU A 120 24.05 -0.64 -3.61
CA GLU A 120 23.96 -1.42 -4.84
C GLU A 120 22.54 -1.97 -5.07
N TYR A 121 21.84 -2.36 -4.00
CA TYR A 121 20.40 -2.66 -4.06
C TYR A 121 19.59 -1.50 -4.66
N LEU A 122 19.81 -0.28 -4.19
CA LEU A 122 19.07 0.88 -4.67
C LEU A 122 19.38 1.20 -6.14
N GLU A 123 20.65 1.12 -6.54
CA GLU A 123 21.06 1.29 -7.94
C GLU A 123 20.40 0.24 -8.85
N TRP A 124 20.32 -1.01 -8.38
CA TRP A 124 19.60 -2.08 -9.06
C TRP A 124 18.10 -1.80 -9.18
N VAL A 125 17.44 -1.34 -8.10
CA VAL A 125 16.01 -0.98 -8.12
C VAL A 125 15.73 0.08 -9.18
N ILE A 126 16.58 1.10 -9.25
CA ILE A 126 16.41 2.26 -10.13
C ILE A 126 16.65 1.91 -11.60
N SER A 127 17.69 1.11 -11.87
CA SER A 127 18.07 0.69 -13.22
C SER A 127 17.18 -0.41 -13.79
N THR A 128 16.48 -1.15 -12.93
CA THR A 128 15.60 -2.24 -13.35
C THR A 128 14.19 -1.74 -13.69
N LYS A 129 13.65 -2.18 -14.83
CA LYS A 129 12.28 -1.81 -15.26
C LYS A 129 11.22 -2.30 -14.27
N ASN A 130 11.33 -3.55 -13.84
CA ASN A 130 10.42 -4.21 -12.90
C ASN A 130 11.22 -4.86 -11.74
N PRO A 131 11.70 -4.05 -10.78
CA PRO A 131 12.53 -4.55 -9.69
C PRO A 131 11.73 -5.46 -8.75
N PHE A 132 10.44 -5.18 -8.57
CA PHE A 132 9.56 -5.93 -7.69
C PHE A 132 8.77 -7.02 -8.44
N PRO A 133 8.31 -8.10 -7.76
CA PRO A 133 7.47 -9.13 -8.37
C PRO A 133 6.16 -8.56 -8.92
N LYS A 134 5.54 -9.30 -9.85
CA LYS A 134 4.22 -8.92 -10.40
C LYS A 134 3.22 -8.68 -9.27
N GLY A 135 2.57 -7.52 -9.29
CA GLY A 135 1.62 -7.08 -8.26
C GLY A 135 2.20 -5.98 -7.35
N ALA A 136 3.47 -6.06 -6.98
CA ALA A 136 4.14 -4.97 -6.28
C ALA A 136 4.42 -3.82 -7.26
N THR A 137 4.05 -2.60 -6.90
CA THR A 137 4.25 -1.43 -7.76
C THR A 137 5.59 -0.77 -7.52
N LYS A 138 6.05 -0.08 -8.57
CA LYS A 138 7.26 0.72 -8.52
C LYS A 138 7.04 2.04 -7.78
N LEU A 139 5.87 2.65 -7.97
CA LEU A 139 5.44 3.86 -7.29
C LEU A 139 4.19 3.57 -6.47
N GLN A 140 4.07 4.20 -5.31
CA GLN A 140 2.92 4.06 -4.41
C GLN A 140 1.66 4.69 -5.02
N LYS A 141 1.82 5.82 -5.73
CA LYS A 141 0.71 6.49 -6.41
C LYS A 141 -0.03 5.58 -7.40
N ASP A 142 0.67 4.63 -8.01
CA ASP A 142 0.08 3.73 -9.02
C ASP A 142 -1.08 2.88 -8.50
N LEU A 143 -1.21 2.72 -7.17
CA LEU A 143 -2.32 2.00 -6.56
C LEU A 143 -3.57 2.87 -6.39
N ILE A 144 -3.40 4.20 -6.30
CA ILE A 144 -4.45 5.08 -5.77
C ILE A 144 -4.73 6.31 -6.64
N THR A 145 -4.07 6.45 -7.77
CA THR A 145 -4.35 7.52 -8.74
C THR A 145 -5.01 7.01 -10.02
N ASP A 146 -5.71 7.92 -10.71
CA ASP A 146 -6.15 7.72 -12.09
C ASP A 146 -5.00 7.86 -13.10
N LEU A 147 -5.33 7.96 -14.40
CA LEU A 147 -4.36 8.12 -15.48
C LEU A 147 -3.75 9.54 -15.54
N GLU A 148 -4.42 10.52 -14.93
CA GLU A 148 -3.96 11.92 -14.87
C GLU A 148 -3.10 12.18 -13.62
N GLY A 149 -2.96 11.18 -12.74
CA GLY A 149 -2.19 11.28 -11.50
C GLY A 149 -2.96 11.87 -10.33
N LYS A 150 -4.28 12.04 -10.46
CA LYS A 150 -5.13 12.52 -9.37
C LYS A 150 -5.45 11.39 -8.41
N ILE A 151 -5.38 11.67 -7.11
CA ILE A 151 -5.78 10.72 -6.06
C ILE A 151 -7.28 10.48 -6.16
N ILE A 152 -7.67 9.20 -6.25
CA ILE A 152 -9.07 8.73 -6.41
C ILE A 152 -9.54 7.87 -5.23
N VAL A 153 -8.89 8.04 -4.08
CA VAL A 153 -9.33 7.52 -2.78
C VAL A 153 -9.70 8.70 -1.88
N ASP A 154 -10.52 8.45 -0.86
CA ASP A 154 -11.04 9.48 0.03
C ASP A 154 -10.04 9.84 1.14
N PHE A 155 -9.14 8.93 1.51
CA PHE A 155 -8.11 9.17 2.52
C PHE A 155 -6.79 8.45 2.21
N VAL A 156 -5.68 9.14 2.48
CA VAL A 156 -4.33 8.60 2.36
C VAL A 156 -3.61 8.81 3.70
N GLY A 157 -3.55 7.75 4.50
CA GLY A 157 -2.79 7.73 5.75
C GLY A 157 -1.29 7.53 5.49
N ARG A 158 -0.48 7.75 6.52
CA ARG A 158 0.98 7.63 6.45
C ARG A 158 1.47 6.56 7.40
N TYR A 159 2.53 5.86 7.00
CA TYR A 159 3.18 4.86 7.84
C TYR A 159 3.80 5.49 9.09
N GLU A 160 4.27 6.74 8.98
CA GLU A 160 4.92 7.50 10.05
C GLU A 160 3.94 7.89 11.16
N THR A 161 2.66 8.06 10.83
CA THR A 161 1.56 8.37 11.75
C THR A 161 0.50 7.26 11.77
N LEU A 162 0.93 6.03 11.49
CA LEU A 162 0.05 4.90 11.19
C LEU A 162 -1.05 4.66 12.22
N GLU A 163 -0.72 4.73 13.52
CA GLU A 163 -1.69 4.51 14.59
C GLU A 163 -2.78 5.59 14.58
N ALA A 164 -2.38 6.86 14.59
CA ALA A 164 -3.32 7.99 14.54
C ALA A 164 -4.16 8.00 13.25
N ASP A 165 -3.54 7.77 12.10
CA ASP A 165 -4.25 7.73 10.82
C ASP A 165 -5.20 6.54 10.71
N PHE A 166 -4.84 5.40 11.32
CA PHE A 166 -5.72 4.25 11.37
C PHE A 166 -6.88 4.45 12.35
N ASP A 167 -6.66 5.15 13.47
CA ASP A 167 -7.74 5.52 14.38
C ASP A 167 -8.79 6.40 13.69
N LEU A 168 -8.37 7.34 12.83
CA LEU A 168 -9.28 8.13 12.00
C LEU A 168 -10.10 7.24 11.04
N VAL A 169 -9.47 6.23 10.43
CA VAL A 169 -10.17 5.24 9.59
C VAL A 169 -11.17 4.46 10.44
N CYS A 170 -10.78 3.93 11.59
CA CYS A 170 -11.65 3.18 12.49
C CYS A 170 -12.85 4.01 12.95
N GLN A 171 -12.65 5.28 13.31
CA GLN A 171 -13.72 6.22 13.64
C GLN A 171 -14.68 6.40 12.45
N ARG A 172 -14.15 6.61 11.24
CA ARG A 172 -14.95 6.76 10.02
C ARG A 172 -15.79 5.52 9.71
N LEU A 173 -15.25 4.33 9.98
CA LEU A 173 -15.89 3.04 9.74
C LEU A 173 -16.76 2.55 10.90
N ASN A 174 -16.78 3.27 12.03
CA ASN A 174 -17.40 2.82 13.28
C ASN A 174 -16.89 1.43 13.74
N ILE A 175 -15.60 1.16 13.53
CA ILE A 175 -14.93 -0.08 13.94
C ILE A 175 -14.08 0.21 15.18
N LYS A 176 -14.30 -0.56 16.25
CA LYS A 176 -13.48 -0.49 17.47
C LYS A 176 -12.32 -1.48 17.39
N ALA A 177 -11.19 -1.01 16.87
CA ALA A 177 -9.97 -1.80 16.83
C ALA A 177 -8.74 -0.90 16.91
N SER A 178 -7.62 -1.47 17.35
CA SER A 178 -6.31 -0.83 17.35
C SER A 178 -5.35 -1.67 16.51
N LEU A 179 -4.36 -1.05 15.88
CA LEU A 179 -3.39 -1.81 15.11
C LEU A 179 -2.53 -2.70 16.01
N PRO A 180 -2.42 -4.00 15.72
CA PRO A 180 -1.47 -4.85 16.41
C PRO A 180 -0.05 -4.45 15.97
N CYS A 181 0.89 -4.43 16.92
CA CYS A 181 2.31 -4.15 16.64
C CYS A 181 2.99 -5.37 15.95
N LEU A 182 2.49 -5.79 14.79
CA LEU A 182 2.93 -7.00 14.07
C LEU A 182 4.25 -6.80 13.30
N ASN A 183 4.52 -5.58 12.84
CA ASN A 183 5.62 -5.29 11.90
C ASN A 183 6.37 -3.99 12.24
N LYS A 184 6.91 -3.88 13.45
CA LYS A 184 7.99 -2.92 13.68
C LYS A 184 9.22 -3.41 12.93
N SER A 185 9.63 -2.66 11.90
CA SER A 185 10.81 -2.98 11.12
C SER A 185 12.02 -3.09 12.05
N LYS A 186 12.70 -4.25 12.07
CA LYS A 186 13.90 -4.48 12.88
C LYS A 186 15.15 -4.03 12.11
N HIS A 187 15.23 -2.76 11.78
CA HIS A 187 16.42 -2.14 11.21
C HIS A 187 16.75 -0.84 11.94
N ARG A 188 18.00 -0.37 11.83
CA ARG A 188 18.40 0.98 12.26
C ARG A 188 17.59 2.04 11.52
N ASP A 189 17.69 3.31 11.94
CA ASP A 189 16.99 4.39 11.24
C ASP A 189 17.32 4.36 9.74
N TYR A 190 16.31 4.50 8.87
CA TYR A 190 16.50 4.48 7.43
C TYR A 190 17.52 5.55 6.99
N ARG A 191 17.62 6.67 7.72
CA ARG A 191 18.56 7.76 7.43
C ARG A 191 20.01 7.29 7.42
N GLU A 192 20.36 6.30 8.25
CA GLU A 192 21.70 5.72 8.34
C GLU A 192 22.07 4.81 7.16
N TYR A 193 21.14 4.53 6.24
CA TYR A 193 21.41 3.78 5.01
C TYR A 193 21.78 4.69 3.84
N TYR A 194 21.58 6.00 3.96
CA TYR A 194 21.74 6.93 2.85
C TYR A 194 23.01 7.77 2.97
N ASN A 195 23.66 7.95 1.84
CA ASN A 195 24.62 9.01 1.62
C ASN A 195 23.99 10.09 0.70
N ASN A 196 24.70 11.19 0.47
CA ASN A 196 24.20 12.29 -0.37
C ASN A 196 23.82 11.85 -1.80
N ARG A 197 24.54 10.88 -2.36
CA ARG A 197 24.28 10.36 -3.72
C ARG A 197 23.01 9.51 -3.71
N THR A 198 22.89 8.52 -2.84
CA THR A 198 21.73 7.61 -2.79
C THR A 198 20.44 8.33 -2.38
N ARG A 199 20.53 9.35 -1.52
CA ARG A 199 19.40 10.22 -1.20
C ARG A 199 18.84 10.92 -2.45
N LYS A 200 19.71 11.50 -3.28
CA LYS A 200 19.34 12.17 -4.54
C LYS A 200 18.83 11.18 -5.60
N LEU A 201 19.33 9.96 -5.59
CA LEU A 201 18.82 8.90 -6.48
C LEU A 201 17.35 8.59 -6.19
N VAL A 202 16.97 8.42 -4.91
CA VAL A 202 15.57 8.25 -4.53
C VAL A 202 14.76 9.50 -4.86
N GLU A 203 15.27 10.68 -4.53
CA GLU A 203 14.58 11.95 -4.80
C GLU A 203 14.19 12.09 -6.27
N LYS A 204 15.13 11.82 -7.18
CA LYS A 204 14.89 11.88 -8.64
C LYS A 204 13.95 10.77 -9.11
N HIS A 205 14.14 9.55 -8.64
CA HIS A 205 13.44 8.38 -9.18
C HIS A 205 11.99 8.28 -8.69
N PHE A 206 11.74 8.67 -7.45
CA PHE A 206 10.43 8.63 -6.80
C PHE A 206 9.83 10.04 -6.68
N GLN A 207 10.30 11.01 -7.48
CA GLN A 207 9.87 12.41 -7.42
C GLN A 207 8.35 12.58 -7.48
N ASP A 208 7.66 11.73 -8.25
CA ASP A 208 6.21 11.79 -8.38
C ASP A 208 5.50 11.43 -7.07
N ASP A 209 5.94 10.37 -6.37
CA ASP A 209 5.40 10.00 -5.06
C ASP A 209 5.76 11.06 -4.01
N ILE A 210 7.00 11.55 -4.05
CA ILE A 210 7.50 12.57 -3.12
C ILE A 210 6.66 13.84 -3.24
N ALA A 211 6.47 14.34 -4.47
CA ALA A 211 5.67 15.51 -4.74
C ALA A 211 4.19 15.28 -4.42
N LEU A 212 3.62 14.15 -4.83
CA LEU A 212 2.20 13.85 -4.61
C LEU A 212 1.83 13.66 -3.14
N PHE A 213 2.74 13.15 -2.31
CA PHE A 213 2.48 12.91 -0.89
C PHE A 213 3.21 13.89 0.03
N GLY A 214 3.93 14.86 -0.53
CA GLY A 214 4.57 15.96 0.20
C GLY A 214 5.73 15.50 1.07
N TYR A 215 6.41 14.41 0.71
CA TYR A 215 7.52 13.92 1.52
C TYR A 215 8.76 14.81 1.35
N THR A 216 9.50 14.93 2.44
CA THR A 216 10.92 15.30 2.40
C THR A 216 11.73 14.12 2.95
N PHE A 217 13.06 14.20 2.89
CA PHE A 217 13.89 13.10 3.39
C PHE A 217 13.53 12.78 4.84
N ASP A 218 13.43 13.80 5.70
CA ASP A 218 13.29 13.62 7.15
C ASP A 218 11.85 13.74 7.66
N SER A 219 10.90 14.17 6.82
CA SER A 219 9.55 14.55 7.24
C SER A 219 8.56 14.51 6.05
N TYR A 220 7.40 15.13 6.23
CA TYR A 220 6.43 15.41 5.19
C TYR A 220 5.75 16.74 5.46
N GLN A 221 5.31 17.42 4.41
CA GLN A 221 4.49 18.61 4.49
C GLN A 221 3.04 18.17 4.68
N SER A 222 2.42 18.60 5.79
CA SER A 222 1.02 18.27 6.11
C SER A 222 -0.01 18.81 5.11
N GLN A 223 0.41 19.69 4.18
CA GLN A 223 -0.47 20.44 3.28
C GLN A 223 -0.85 19.73 1.98
N ILE A 224 -0.74 18.40 1.87
CA ILE A 224 -1.26 17.69 0.69
C ILE A 224 -2.60 17.02 0.99
N ALA A 225 -3.66 17.69 0.52
CA ALA A 225 -4.99 17.17 0.17
C ALA A 225 -5.72 16.30 1.20
N SER A 226 -5.52 16.53 2.50
CA SER A 226 -6.37 15.99 3.57
C SER A 226 -7.71 16.75 3.73
N GLU A 227 -7.98 17.76 2.89
CA GLU A 227 -9.23 18.54 2.93
C GLU A 227 -10.09 18.32 1.68
N LYS A 228 -10.63 17.12 1.55
CA LYS A 228 -12.05 17.00 1.21
C LYS A 228 -12.70 16.25 2.38
N PHE A 229 -13.80 16.78 2.91
CA PHE A 229 -14.72 16.12 3.86
C PHE A 229 -14.54 16.32 5.37
N PHE A 230 -14.21 17.53 5.84
CA PHE A 230 -14.61 17.96 7.20
C PHE A 230 -15.91 18.77 7.25
N LEU A 231 -16.67 18.93 6.14
CA LEU A 231 -17.84 19.81 6.10
C LEU A 231 -19.14 19.20 5.53
N THR A 232 -19.45 17.92 5.76
CA THR A 232 -20.78 17.40 5.37
C THR A 232 -21.49 16.47 6.35
N THR A 233 -21.24 16.63 7.66
CA THR A 233 -22.14 16.08 8.69
C THR A 233 -22.28 17.04 9.88
N ALA A 234 -22.81 18.23 9.63
CA ALA A 234 -23.42 19.09 10.64
C ALA A 234 -24.63 19.78 9.99
N GLY A 235 -25.75 19.06 9.95
CA GLY A 235 -26.98 19.51 9.29
C GLY A 235 -28.07 18.47 9.45
N GLY A 236 -28.32 18.08 10.70
CA GLY A 236 -29.48 17.29 11.09
C GLY A 236 -30.41 18.14 11.94
N TYR A 237 -31.71 17.98 11.64
CA TYR A 237 -32.92 18.47 12.32
C TYR A 237 -33.42 19.86 11.90
#